data_AF-A0A1M6MP92-F1
#
_entry.id   AF-A0A1M6MP92-F1
#
_cell.length_a   1.000
_cell.length_b   1.000
_cell.length_c   1.000
_cell.angle_alpha   90.00
_cell.angle_beta   90.00
_cell.angle_gamma   90.00
#
_symmetry.space_group_name_H-M   'P 1'
#
loop_
_entity.id
_entity.type
_entity.pdbx_description
1 polymer ?
#
loop_
_entity_poly.entity_id
_entity_poly.type
_entity_poly.pdbx_seq_one_letter_code
_entity_poly.pdbx_strand_id
1 'polypeptide(L)'
;MGPLARAGVIAVGAVVVSAAAIGGGLWAARDDPDRPHPGDVHTAAPGCGDLGELIDEHLPGAVNDLAGTGPLTGGESTVCRWTSAGTSDTSRQGVLRVEYSALFTDPTAEEPVAGEDRARRAGAALAPAAAETVDLAAGEGLVWSGGSGGTELAFPADNLLVRISYTAVTGGEPVSPDEGRATAVAFAERIGAEL
;
A
#
# COMPACT_ATOMS: atom_id res chain seq x y z
N MET A 1 -58.13 38.76 -9.70
CA MET A 1 -56.88 38.04 -9.33
C MET A 1 -57.05 36.59 -9.77
N GLY A 2 -56.49 36.24 -10.93
CA GLY A 2 -56.81 35.00 -11.64
C GLY A 2 -55.99 33.79 -11.19
N PRO A 3 -56.50 32.56 -11.39
CA PRO A 3 -55.90 31.30 -10.95
C PRO A 3 -54.51 31.01 -11.54
N LEU A 4 -54.09 31.74 -12.58
CA LEU A 4 -52.79 31.59 -13.22
C LEU A 4 -51.61 32.15 -12.41
N ALA A 5 -51.84 33.10 -11.49
CA ALA A 5 -50.76 33.66 -10.66
C ALA A 5 -50.27 32.69 -9.57
N ARG A 6 -51.10 31.70 -9.18
CA ARG A 6 -50.72 30.68 -8.18
C ARG A 6 -49.87 29.55 -8.76
N ALA A 7 -49.94 29.30 -10.07
CA ALA A 7 -49.18 28.22 -10.72
C ALA A 7 -47.68 28.58 -10.90
N GLY A 8 -47.36 29.86 -11.15
CA GLY A 8 -45.98 30.30 -11.36
C GLY A 8 -45.09 30.25 -10.11
N VAL A 9 -45.66 30.46 -8.92
CA VAL A 9 -44.91 30.47 -7.65
C VAL A 9 -44.47 29.08 -7.23
N ILE A 10 -45.27 28.05 -7.53
CA ILE A 10 -44.98 26.65 -7.15
C ILE A 10 -43.84 26.08 -8.00
N ALA A 11 -43.82 26.39 -9.30
CA ALA A 11 -42.80 25.89 -10.22
C ALA A 11 -41.40 26.48 -9.92
N VAL A 12 -41.32 27.77 -9.55
CA VAL A 12 -40.03 28.41 -9.20
C VAL A 12 -39.54 27.96 -7.82
N GLY A 13 -40.44 27.74 -6.85
CA GLY A 13 -40.06 27.25 -5.52
C GLY A 13 -39.45 25.84 -5.54
N ALA A 14 -39.97 24.93 -6.38
CA ALA A 14 -39.47 23.56 -6.48
C ALA A 14 -38.05 23.46 -7.08
N VAL A 15 -37.69 24.36 -7.99
CA VAL A 15 -36.35 24.39 -8.61
C VAL A 15 -35.30 24.94 -7.64
N VAL A 16 -35.64 25.96 -6.85
CA VAL A 16 -34.70 26.55 -5.86
C VAL A 16 -34.42 25.60 -4.69
N VAL A 17 -35.42 24.85 -4.22
CA VAL A 17 -35.23 23.86 -3.14
C VAL A 17 -34.38 22.67 -3.61
N SER A 18 -34.55 22.23 -4.86
CA SER A 18 -33.73 21.17 -5.45
C SER A 18 -32.26 21.58 -5.58
N ALA A 19 -31.98 22.83 -5.97
CA ALA A 19 -30.61 23.33 -6.08
C ALA A 19 -29.91 23.48 -4.71
N ALA A 20 -30.64 23.89 -3.67
CA ALA A 20 -30.11 23.99 -2.31
C ALA A 20 -29.83 22.61 -1.68
N ALA A 21 -30.65 21.60 -1.98
CA ALA A 21 -30.42 20.23 -1.52
C ALA A 21 -29.21 19.57 -2.21
N ILE A 22 -29.05 19.80 -3.52
CA ILE A 22 -27.89 19.30 -4.29
C ILE A 22 -26.61 20.05 -3.89
N GLY A 23 -26.68 21.37 -3.66
CA GLY A 23 -25.54 22.17 -3.19
C GLY A 23 -25.12 21.89 -1.74
N GLY A 24 -26.08 21.64 -0.85
CA GLY A 24 -25.82 21.30 0.56
C GLY A 24 -25.26 19.88 0.74
N GLY A 25 -25.74 18.92 -0.06
CA GLY A 25 -25.22 17.55 -0.06
C GLY A 25 -23.77 17.45 -0.55
N LEU A 26 -23.37 18.26 -1.54
CA LEU A 26 -21.99 18.26 -2.05
C LEU A 26 -20.97 18.84 -1.07
N TRP A 27 -21.37 19.74 -0.17
CA TRP A 27 -20.46 20.27 0.85
C TRP A 27 -20.31 19.32 2.05
N ALA A 28 -21.28 18.43 2.27
CA ALA A 28 -21.21 17.36 3.28
C ALA A 28 -20.43 16.12 2.79
N ALA A 29 -20.24 15.94 1.47
CA ALA A 29 -19.37 14.93 0.89
C ALA A 29 -17.88 15.36 0.91
N ARG A 30 -17.44 15.99 2.01
CA ARG A 30 -16.06 16.45 2.19
C ARG A 30 -15.10 15.32 2.55
N ASP A 31 -15.68 14.20 2.91
CA ASP A 31 -15.06 12.98 3.37
C ASP A 31 -14.98 12.03 2.18
N ASP A 32 -13.89 12.14 1.42
CA ASP A 32 -13.56 11.30 0.28
C ASP A 32 -12.53 10.26 0.77
N PRO A 33 -12.86 8.95 0.80
CA PRO A 33 -11.92 7.94 1.29
C PRO A 33 -10.66 7.88 0.41
N ASP A 34 -10.72 8.36 -0.85
CA ASP A 34 -9.56 8.44 -1.74
C ASP A 34 -8.62 9.61 -1.40
N ARG A 35 -8.87 10.33 -0.30
CA ARG A 35 -8.00 11.39 0.21
C ARG A 35 -7.50 11.09 1.63
N PRO A 36 -6.27 11.52 1.96
CA PRO A 36 -5.76 11.41 3.31
C PRO A 36 -6.64 12.15 4.31
N HIS A 37 -6.98 11.48 5.41
CA HIS A 37 -7.63 12.08 6.54
C HIS A 37 -6.58 12.78 7.44
N PRO A 38 -6.92 13.85 8.19
CA PRO A 38 -5.96 14.53 9.08
C PRO A 38 -5.30 13.66 10.16
N GLY A 39 -5.85 12.48 10.43
CA GLY A 39 -5.29 11.50 11.36
C GLY A 39 -4.40 10.44 10.71
N ASP A 40 -4.29 10.42 9.38
CA ASP A 40 -3.40 9.50 8.67
C ASP A 40 -1.96 10.02 8.76
N VAL A 41 -1.04 9.16 9.21
CA VAL A 41 0.39 9.47 9.34
C VAL A 41 1.01 9.64 7.95
N HIS A 42 0.72 8.70 7.05
CA HIS A 42 1.16 8.72 5.66
C HIS A 42 0.04 9.23 4.76
N THR A 43 0.25 10.41 4.17
CA THR A 43 -0.69 11.01 3.21
C THR A 43 -0.45 10.56 1.76
N ALA A 44 0.55 9.72 1.52
CA ALA A 44 0.90 9.14 0.23
C ALA A 44 1.76 7.89 0.46
N ALA A 45 1.80 6.99 -0.51
CA ALA A 45 2.74 5.86 -0.47
C ALA A 45 4.19 6.36 -0.67
N PRO A 46 5.16 5.92 0.15
CA PRO A 46 6.57 6.26 -0.05
C PRO A 46 7.07 5.93 -1.46
N GLY A 47 8.07 6.66 -1.92
CA GLY A 47 8.83 6.32 -3.12
C GLY A 47 9.72 5.09 -2.91
N CYS A 48 10.52 4.73 -3.91
CA CYS A 48 11.40 3.55 -3.83
C CYS A 48 12.57 3.65 -2.84
N GLY A 49 12.70 4.76 -2.11
CA GLY A 49 13.74 4.97 -1.10
C GLY A 49 15.16 4.77 -1.63
N ASP A 50 16.13 4.85 -0.74
CA ASP A 50 17.49 4.39 -1.00
C ASP A 50 17.74 3.11 -0.19
N LEU A 51 17.49 1.96 -0.80
CA LEU A 51 17.84 0.66 -0.25
C LEU A 51 19.23 0.19 -0.72
N GLY A 52 20.06 1.11 -1.25
CA GLY A 52 21.26 0.81 -2.02
C GLY A 52 22.24 -0.14 -1.34
N GLU A 53 22.63 0.14 -0.09
CA GLU A 53 23.56 -0.73 0.66
C GLU A 53 23.03 -2.16 0.81
N LEU A 54 21.75 -2.30 1.13
CA LEU A 54 21.12 -3.61 1.35
C LEU A 54 20.86 -4.36 0.03
N ILE A 55 20.57 -3.62 -1.04
CA ILE A 55 20.48 -4.18 -2.39
C ILE A 55 21.85 -4.67 -2.85
N ASP A 56 22.91 -3.89 -2.67
CA ASP A 56 24.26 -4.29 -3.09
C ASP A 56 24.75 -5.52 -2.32
N GLU A 57 24.39 -5.64 -1.04
CA GLU A 57 24.71 -6.80 -0.20
C GLU A 57 23.95 -8.08 -0.65
N HIS A 58 22.64 -7.97 -0.87
CA HIS A 58 21.79 -9.15 -1.09
C HIS A 58 21.53 -9.47 -2.56
N LEU A 59 21.61 -8.49 -3.45
CA LEU A 59 21.36 -8.60 -4.89
C LEU A 59 22.40 -7.74 -5.66
N PRO A 60 23.68 -8.14 -5.64
CA PRO A 60 24.75 -7.35 -6.22
C PRO A 60 24.46 -7.01 -7.69
N GLY A 61 24.63 -5.73 -8.03
CA GLY A 61 24.38 -5.23 -9.38
C GLY A 61 22.91 -5.12 -9.78
N ALA A 62 21.97 -5.32 -8.85
CA ALA A 62 20.56 -5.11 -9.16
C ALA A 62 20.27 -3.63 -9.45
N VAL A 63 19.50 -3.40 -10.50
CA VAL A 63 19.03 -2.07 -10.90
C VAL A 63 17.55 -1.95 -10.62
N ASN A 64 17.11 -0.76 -10.22
CA ASN A 64 15.67 -0.49 -10.13
C ASN A 64 15.09 -0.45 -11.55
N ASP A 65 14.31 -1.47 -11.90
CA ASP A 65 13.74 -1.62 -13.24
C ASP A 65 12.24 -1.24 -13.28
N LEU A 66 11.65 -0.93 -12.12
CA LEU A 66 10.29 -0.43 -11.99
C LEU A 66 10.17 0.47 -10.74
N ALA A 67 9.71 1.70 -10.97
CA ALA A 67 9.20 2.61 -9.95
C ALA A 67 7.84 3.14 -10.45
N GLY A 68 6.75 2.52 -10.00
CA GLY A 68 5.39 2.85 -10.42
C GLY A 68 4.55 3.32 -9.24
N THR A 69 3.82 4.42 -9.41
CA THR A 69 2.84 4.92 -8.44
C THR A 69 1.44 4.86 -9.04
N GLY A 70 0.42 4.57 -8.24
CA GLY A 70 -0.95 4.51 -8.73
C GLY A 70 -2.00 4.74 -7.64
N PRO A 71 -3.23 5.13 -8.03
CA PRO A 71 -4.33 5.25 -7.09
C PRO A 71 -4.76 3.86 -6.60
N LEU A 72 -5.13 3.79 -5.32
CA LEU A 72 -5.81 2.64 -4.72
C LEU A 72 -7.18 3.12 -4.21
N THR A 73 -8.18 2.23 -4.17
CA THR A 73 -9.45 2.59 -3.52
C THR A 73 -9.22 2.89 -2.05
N GLY A 74 -9.46 4.13 -1.66
CA GLY A 74 -9.18 4.64 -0.33
C GLY A 74 -7.71 4.75 0.01
N GLY A 75 -6.85 5.09 -0.96
CA GLY A 75 -5.41 5.12 -0.75
C GLY A 75 -4.55 5.42 -1.98
N GLU A 76 -3.25 5.22 -1.81
CA GLU A 76 -2.26 5.27 -2.89
C GLU A 76 -1.30 4.09 -2.77
N SER A 77 -0.70 3.69 -3.90
CA SER A 77 0.33 2.65 -3.92
C SER A 77 1.57 3.05 -4.70
N THR A 78 2.70 2.51 -4.25
CA THR A 78 3.99 2.58 -4.96
C THR A 78 4.57 1.18 -5.04
N VAL A 79 5.05 0.78 -6.22
CA VAL A 79 5.72 -0.49 -6.46
C VAL A 79 7.13 -0.24 -6.97
N CYS A 80 8.08 -0.87 -6.29
CA CYS A 80 9.49 -0.79 -6.56
C CYS A 80 10.03 -2.18 -6.85
N ARG A 81 10.82 -2.32 -7.92
CA ARG A 81 11.43 -3.61 -8.27
C ARG A 81 12.89 -3.42 -8.64
N TRP A 82 13.73 -4.28 -8.07
CA TRP A 82 15.15 -4.37 -8.36
C TRP A 82 15.48 -5.74 -8.89
N THR A 83 16.21 -5.79 -10.01
CA THR A 83 16.53 -7.02 -10.73
C THR A 83 18.02 -7.07 -11.03
N SER A 84 18.71 -8.16 -10.64
CA SER A 84 20.12 -8.41 -11.01
C SER A 84 20.30 -9.37 -12.19
N ALA A 85 19.21 -9.79 -12.83
CA ALA A 85 19.26 -10.63 -14.02
C ALA A 85 19.96 -9.90 -15.19
N GLY A 86 20.88 -10.59 -15.87
CA GLY A 86 21.63 -10.03 -17.00
C GLY A 86 22.87 -9.23 -16.62
N THR A 87 23.22 -9.18 -15.33
CA THR A 87 24.50 -8.62 -14.86
C THR A 87 25.64 -9.62 -15.07
N SER A 88 26.87 -9.09 -15.17
CA SER A 88 28.08 -9.93 -15.32
C SER A 88 28.55 -10.55 -14.00
N ASP A 89 28.02 -10.09 -12.87
CA ASP A 89 28.20 -10.72 -11.56
C ASP A 89 27.22 -11.89 -11.43
N THR A 90 27.75 -13.10 -11.53
CA THR A 90 26.94 -14.33 -11.46
C THR A 90 26.91 -14.94 -10.07
N SER A 91 27.43 -14.25 -9.05
CA SER A 91 27.46 -14.79 -7.68
C SER A 91 26.04 -15.01 -7.14
N ARG A 92 25.12 -14.07 -7.39
CA ARG A 92 23.70 -14.18 -7.06
C ARG A 92 22.84 -13.36 -8.02
N GLN A 93 21.78 -13.99 -8.55
CA GLN A 93 20.82 -13.34 -9.42
C GLN A 93 19.42 -13.43 -8.84
N GLY A 94 18.66 -12.33 -8.85
CA GLY A 94 17.35 -12.33 -8.23
C GLY A 94 16.53 -11.08 -8.51
N VAL A 95 15.39 -11.04 -7.84
CA VAL A 95 14.41 -9.96 -7.88
C VAL A 95 13.97 -9.66 -6.47
N LEU A 96 14.04 -8.37 -6.10
CA LEU A 96 13.38 -7.80 -4.93
C LEU A 96 12.24 -6.92 -5.43
N ARG A 97 11.03 -7.12 -4.89
CA ARG A 97 9.90 -6.23 -5.10
C ARG A 97 9.42 -5.73 -3.75
N VAL A 98 9.30 -4.41 -3.62
CA VAL A 98 8.69 -3.75 -2.46
C VAL A 98 7.47 -2.99 -2.94
N GLU A 99 6.36 -3.20 -2.26
CA GLU A 99 5.08 -2.54 -2.53
C GLU A 99 4.62 -1.83 -1.27
N TYR A 100 4.37 -0.53 -1.41
CA TYR A 100 3.85 0.36 -0.39
C TYR A 100 2.39 0.66 -0.72
N SER A 101 1.50 0.52 0.25
CA SER A 101 0.09 0.90 0.12
C SER A 101 -0.31 1.78 1.29
N ALA A 102 -0.44 3.08 1.07
CA ALA A 102 -0.96 4.03 2.07
C ALA A 102 -2.48 3.94 2.04
N LEU A 103 -3.06 3.38 3.10
CA LEU A 103 -4.51 3.21 3.23
C LEU A 103 -5.06 4.34 4.07
N PHE A 104 -5.90 5.17 3.48
CA PHE A 104 -6.47 6.32 4.17
C PHE A 104 -7.63 5.89 5.06
N THR A 105 -7.84 6.65 6.14
CA THR A 105 -9.01 6.49 7.00
C THR A 105 -10.27 6.64 6.15
N ASP A 106 -11.25 5.77 6.37
CA ASP A 106 -12.57 5.84 5.74
C ASP A 106 -13.58 6.46 6.73
N PRO A 107 -13.78 7.79 6.68
CA PRO A 107 -14.78 8.47 7.49
C PRO A 107 -16.22 8.28 6.99
N THR A 108 -16.42 7.66 5.82
CA THR A 108 -17.73 7.59 5.17
C THR A 108 -18.55 6.37 5.57
N ALA A 109 -17.88 5.36 6.14
CA ALA A 109 -18.53 4.19 6.70
C ALA A 109 -19.42 4.54 7.91
N GLU A 110 -20.45 3.73 8.17
CA GLU A 110 -21.35 3.90 9.34
C GLU A 110 -20.56 3.94 10.66
N GLU A 111 -19.49 3.14 10.73
CA GLU A 111 -18.45 3.23 11.74
C GLU A 111 -17.14 3.58 11.04
N PRO A 112 -16.55 4.77 11.28
CA PRO A 112 -15.30 5.18 10.65
C PRO A 112 -14.19 4.14 10.87
N VAL A 113 -13.46 3.82 9.80
CA VAL A 113 -12.36 2.84 9.87
C VAL A 113 -11.03 3.57 9.71
N ALA A 114 -10.21 3.56 10.76
CA ALA A 114 -8.89 4.18 10.73
C ALA A 114 -7.98 3.54 9.67
N GLY A 115 -7.10 4.34 9.07
CA GLY A 115 -6.11 3.87 8.09
C GLY A 115 -5.22 2.74 8.62
N GLU A 116 -4.80 2.82 9.89
CA GLU A 116 -4.03 1.76 10.58
C GLU A 116 -4.81 0.44 10.65
N ASP A 117 -6.09 0.50 10.99
CA ASP A 117 -6.96 -0.69 11.01
C ASP A 117 -7.10 -1.31 9.62
N ARG A 118 -7.21 -0.47 8.58
CA ARG A 118 -7.24 -0.92 7.19
C ARG A 118 -5.92 -1.60 6.83
N ALA A 119 -4.77 -1.01 7.16
CA ALA A 119 -3.44 -1.55 6.84
C ALA A 119 -3.22 -2.92 7.48
N ARG A 120 -3.55 -3.03 8.78
CA ARG A 120 -3.47 -4.29 9.52
C ARG A 120 -4.40 -5.37 8.95
N ARG A 121 -5.67 -5.04 8.66
CA ARG A 121 -6.63 -6.00 8.07
C ARG A 121 -6.20 -6.43 6.67
N ALA A 122 -5.72 -5.51 5.85
CA ALA A 122 -5.21 -5.80 4.52
C ALA A 122 -3.98 -6.72 4.58
N GLY A 123 -3.03 -6.45 5.47
CA GLY A 123 -1.88 -7.32 5.71
C GLY A 123 -2.28 -8.74 6.12
N ALA A 124 -3.19 -8.87 7.09
CA ALA A 124 -3.70 -10.18 7.54
C ALA A 124 -4.46 -10.94 6.43
N ALA A 125 -5.15 -10.23 5.52
CA ALA A 125 -5.88 -10.85 4.42
C ALA A 125 -4.97 -11.33 3.28
N LEU A 126 -3.74 -10.80 3.17
CA LEU A 126 -2.77 -11.22 2.15
C LEU A 126 -2.08 -12.53 2.50
N ALA A 127 -1.79 -12.72 3.79
CA ALA A 127 -0.99 -13.85 4.25
C ALA A 127 -1.77 -15.17 4.19
N PRO A 128 -1.19 -16.26 3.69
CA PRO A 128 -1.80 -17.57 3.78
C PRO A 128 -1.88 -18.05 5.24
N ALA A 129 -2.76 -19.01 5.53
CA ALA A 129 -2.92 -19.56 6.88
C ALA A 129 -1.63 -20.20 7.45
N ALA A 130 -0.67 -20.56 6.60
CA ALA A 130 0.62 -21.11 6.98
C ALA A 130 1.73 -20.05 7.14
N ALA A 131 1.39 -18.76 7.05
CA ALA A 131 2.34 -17.69 7.31
C ALA A 131 2.84 -17.73 8.75
N GLU A 132 4.09 -17.34 8.93
CA GLU A 132 4.75 -17.26 10.22
C GLU A 132 4.87 -15.81 10.65
N THR A 133 4.69 -15.58 11.95
CA THR A 133 4.89 -14.27 12.55
C THR A 133 6.39 -13.98 12.72
N VAL A 134 6.78 -12.74 12.47
CA VAL A 134 8.11 -12.19 12.76
C VAL A 134 7.98 -10.86 13.50
N ASP A 135 8.81 -10.65 14.51
CA ASP A 135 8.92 -9.36 15.19
C ASP A 135 9.85 -8.45 14.36
N LEU A 136 9.39 -7.25 14.03
CA LEU A 136 10.13 -6.21 13.32
C LEU A 136 10.18 -4.93 14.18
N ALA A 137 11.10 -4.02 13.88
CA ALA A 137 11.16 -2.71 14.53
C ALA A 137 9.84 -1.91 14.41
N ALA A 138 9.16 -2.03 13.27
CA ALA A 138 7.87 -1.38 13.00
C ALA A 138 6.66 -2.14 13.60
N GLY A 139 6.86 -3.32 14.18
CA GLY A 139 5.81 -4.15 14.75
C GLY A 139 5.78 -5.57 14.19
N GLU A 140 4.61 -6.21 14.26
CA GLU A 140 4.45 -7.59 13.82
C GLU A 140 4.38 -7.69 12.28
N GLY A 141 5.19 -8.58 11.70
CA GLY A 141 5.14 -8.95 10.29
C GLY A 141 4.72 -10.40 10.08
N LEU A 142 4.25 -10.71 8.87
CA LEU A 142 3.92 -12.06 8.44
C LEU A 142 4.83 -12.45 7.28
N VAL A 143 5.46 -13.62 7.35
CA VAL A 143 6.36 -14.16 6.31
C VAL A 143 5.88 -15.52 5.84
N TRP A 144 5.95 -15.77 4.54
CA TRP A 144 5.55 -17.04 3.93
C TRP A 144 6.32 -17.35 2.65
N SER A 145 6.26 -18.61 2.21
CA SER A 145 6.81 -19.02 0.91
C SER A 145 5.92 -18.56 -0.24
N GLY A 146 6.50 -17.82 -1.19
CA GLY A 146 5.84 -17.38 -2.42
C GLY A 146 5.76 -18.49 -3.48
N GLY A 147 4.85 -18.33 -4.44
CA GLY A 147 4.51 -19.36 -5.44
C GLY A 147 5.63 -19.81 -6.39
N SER A 148 6.72 -19.03 -6.51
CA SER A 148 7.88 -19.33 -7.38
C SER A 148 9.15 -19.74 -6.62
N GLY A 149 9.00 -20.27 -5.41
CA GLY A 149 10.15 -20.60 -4.54
C GLY A 149 10.82 -19.36 -3.93
N GLY A 150 10.11 -18.23 -3.91
CA GLY A 150 10.53 -17.01 -3.24
C GLY A 150 10.03 -16.93 -1.81
N THR A 151 10.40 -15.84 -1.15
CA THR A 151 9.88 -15.43 0.14
C THR A 151 9.01 -14.20 -0.06
N GLU A 152 7.85 -14.19 0.59
CA GLU A 152 7.02 -13.00 0.72
C GLU A 152 6.88 -12.62 2.19
N LEU A 153 6.85 -11.33 2.46
CA LEU A 153 6.66 -10.77 3.79
C LEU A 153 5.73 -9.55 3.69
N ALA A 154 4.81 -9.39 4.62
CA ALA A 154 4.02 -8.17 4.75
C ALA A 154 3.94 -7.71 6.20
N PHE A 155 4.00 -6.39 6.40
CA PHE A 155 3.82 -5.79 7.71
C PHE A 155 3.14 -4.41 7.59
N PRO A 156 2.24 -4.05 8.51
CA PRO A 156 1.74 -2.70 8.63
C PRO A 156 2.73 -1.80 9.40
N ALA A 157 2.74 -0.52 9.08
CA ALA A 157 3.38 0.55 9.85
C ALA A 157 2.45 1.77 9.80
N ASP A 158 1.83 2.14 10.92
CA ASP A 158 0.71 3.09 10.94
C ASP A 158 -0.35 2.74 9.88
N ASN A 159 -0.71 3.70 9.02
CA ASN A 159 -1.65 3.50 7.92
C ASN A 159 -1.00 3.02 6.61
N LEU A 160 0.26 2.55 6.66
CA LEU A 160 0.98 1.98 5.54
C LEU A 160 1.00 0.45 5.63
N LEU A 161 0.75 -0.22 4.51
CA LEU A 161 1.05 -1.64 4.34
C LEU A 161 2.28 -1.80 3.44
N VAL A 162 3.31 -2.46 3.96
CA VAL A 162 4.52 -2.80 3.22
C VAL A 162 4.46 -4.28 2.86
N ARG A 163 4.70 -4.60 1.59
CA ARG A 163 4.83 -5.97 1.10
C ARG A 163 6.16 -6.14 0.37
N ILE A 164 6.90 -7.16 0.76
CA ILE A 164 8.20 -7.54 0.21
C ILE A 164 8.05 -8.89 -0.47
N SER A 165 8.60 -9.02 -1.66
CA SER A 165 8.77 -10.30 -2.35
C SER A 165 10.22 -10.41 -2.80
N TYR A 166 10.86 -11.52 -2.42
CA TYR A 166 12.26 -11.78 -2.70
C TYR A 166 12.43 -13.15 -3.34
N THR A 167 13.18 -13.20 -4.43
CA THR A 167 13.57 -14.43 -5.10
C THR A 167 15.02 -14.30 -5.55
N ALA A 168 15.82 -15.34 -5.36
CA ALA A 168 17.20 -15.34 -5.83
C ALA A 168 17.69 -16.75 -6.13
N VAL A 169 18.76 -16.80 -6.93
CA VAL A 169 19.47 -18.00 -7.35
C VAL A 169 20.96 -17.75 -7.10
N THR A 170 21.64 -18.72 -6.50
CA THR A 170 23.07 -18.70 -6.19
C THR A 170 23.68 -19.99 -6.76
N GLY A 171 24.72 -19.89 -7.58
CA GLY A 171 25.34 -21.08 -8.18
C GLY A 171 24.41 -21.91 -9.09
N GLY A 172 23.32 -21.32 -9.59
CA GLY A 172 22.31 -21.99 -10.41
C GLY A 172 21.18 -22.66 -9.63
N GLU A 173 21.20 -22.62 -8.30
CA GLU A 173 20.14 -23.15 -7.44
C GLU A 173 19.37 -22.04 -6.74
N PRO A 174 18.04 -22.16 -6.54
CA PRO A 174 17.29 -21.22 -5.72
C PRO A 174 17.89 -21.10 -4.32
N VAL A 175 17.89 -19.89 -3.77
CA VAL A 175 18.28 -19.67 -2.37
C VAL A 175 17.40 -20.51 -1.44
N SER A 176 17.97 -20.93 -0.31
CA SER A 176 17.22 -21.72 0.65
C SER A 176 16.05 -20.91 1.27
N PRO A 177 14.96 -21.56 1.70
CA PRO A 177 13.84 -20.86 2.35
C PRO A 177 14.27 -20.01 3.55
N ASP A 178 15.21 -20.50 4.36
CA ASP A 178 15.71 -19.78 5.55
C ASP A 178 16.53 -18.54 5.15
N GLU A 179 17.35 -18.63 4.11
CA GLU A 179 18.09 -17.49 3.57
C GLU A 179 17.16 -16.45 2.94
N GLY A 180 16.16 -16.90 2.18
CA GLY A 180 15.14 -16.03 1.60
C GLY A 180 14.35 -15.29 2.68
N ARG A 181 13.96 -16.00 3.75
CA ARG A 181 13.33 -15.43 4.94
C ARG A 181 14.22 -14.39 5.62
N ALA A 182 15.46 -14.75 5.93
CA ALA A 182 16.39 -13.85 6.61
C ALA A 182 16.61 -12.57 5.79
N THR A 183 16.72 -12.71 4.47
CA THR A 183 16.87 -11.57 3.56
C THR A 183 15.63 -10.68 3.53
N ALA A 184 14.43 -11.27 3.39
CA ALA A 184 13.18 -10.49 3.40
C ALA A 184 12.96 -9.75 4.73
N VAL A 185 13.30 -10.38 5.86
CA VAL A 185 13.25 -9.75 7.19
C VAL A 185 14.27 -8.60 7.29
N ALA A 186 15.50 -8.77 6.79
CA ALA A 186 16.50 -7.70 6.80
C ALA A 186 16.02 -6.45 6.02
N PHE A 187 15.39 -6.65 4.85
CA PHE A 187 14.75 -5.56 4.12
C PHE A 187 13.59 -4.93 4.90
N ALA A 188 12.75 -5.74 5.53
CA ALA A 188 11.63 -5.26 6.34
C ALA A 188 12.09 -4.39 7.52
N GLU A 189 13.14 -4.83 8.23
CA GLU A 189 13.73 -4.10 9.35
C GLU A 189 14.32 -2.77 8.93
N ARG A 190 15.06 -2.76 7.81
CA ARG A 190 15.62 -1.52 7.26
C ARG A 190 14.52 -0.53 6.87
N ILE A 191 13.51 -1.00 6.14
CA ILE A 191 12.39 -0.15 5.73
C ILE A 191 11.65 0.36 6.96
N GLY A 192 11.31 -0.50 7.92
CA GLY A 192 10.60 -0.13 9.13
C GLY A 192 11.33 0.89 10.01
N ALA A 193 12.67 0.92 9.96
CA ALA A 193 13.45 1.92 10.68
C ALA A 193 13.47 3.31 10.01
N GLU A 194 13.04 3.41 8.75
CA GLU A 194 13.05 4.65 7.94
C GLU A 194 11.66 5.25 7.72
N LEU A 195 10.60 4.51 8.05
CA LEU A 195 9.20 4.95 8.00
C LEU A 195 8.86 5.83 9.22
#